data_AF-Q1HPP3-F1
#
_entry.id   AF-Q1HPP3-F1
#
_cell.length_a   1.000
_cell.length_b   1.000
_cell.length_c   1.000
_cell.angle_alpha   90.00
_cell.angle_beta   90.00
_cell.angle_gamma   90.00
#
_symmetry.space_group_name_H-M   'P 1'
#
loop_
_entity.id
_entity.type
_entity.pdbx_description
1 polymer ?
#
loop_
_entity_poly.entity_id
_entity_poly.type
_entity_poly.pdbx_seq_one_letter_code
_entity_poly.pdbx_strand_id
1 'polypeptide(L)'
;MAKRISQSAVNWAALAERVPAEQKAHLAAFKIKSDNYLRRVLANPPEPPKINWAVYKQAVPIPGMVDTFQKQYEALKIPYPADTQTALVESQWNQVKNAIDAFIQESNANIASYQKEINATKALLPYDQMTMEDFYDAHPDLALDPIKKPTFWPHTPEEQLDYVDPEKQAQPTTAAAAH
;
A
#
# COMPACT_ATOMS: atom_id res chain seq x y z
N MET A 1 -26.13 -16.73 12.01
CA MET A 1 -26.44 -16.51 10.58
C MET A 1 -25.42 -15.54 10.04
N ALA A 2 -24.48 -16.01 9.21
CA ALA A 2 -23.54 -15.12 8.54
C ALA A 2 -24.31 -14.24 7.55
N LYS A 3 -24.16 -12.91 7.66
CA LYS A 3 -24.78 -11.94 6.75
C LYS A 3 -24.32 -12.28 5.32
N ARG A 4 -25.23 -12.70 4.42
CA ARG A 4 -24.91 -12.77 2.98
C ARG A 4 -24.53 -11.37 2.53
N ILE A 5 -23.32 -11.22 2.01
CA ILE A 5 -22.89 -9.98 1.37
C ILE A 5 -23.59 -9.94 0.01
N SER A 6 -24.74 -9.27 -0.05
CA SER A 6 -25.60 -9.21 -1.24
C SER A 6 -25.10 -8.22 -2.29
N GLN A 7 -24.24 -7.26 -1.91
CA GLN A 7 -23.58 -6.31 -2.80
C GLN A 7 -22.19 -5.98 -2.24
N SER A 8 -21.17 -5.87 -3.11
CA SER A 8 -19.86 -5.39 -2.67
C SER A 8 -19.98 -3.91 -2.28
N ALA A 9 -19.86 -3.59 -0.99
CA ALA A 9 -19.80 -2.20 -0.51
C ALA A 9 -18.47 -1.48 -0.87
N VAL A 10 -17.63 -2.12 -1.70
CA VAL A 10 -16.28 -1.64 -2.02
C VAL A 10 -16.35 -0.68 -3.19
N ASN A 11 -15.90 0.57 -2.97
CA ASN A 11 -15.73 1.54 -4.03
C ASN A 11 -14.40 1.28 -4.78
N TRP A 12 -14.47 0.48 -5.84
CA TRP A 12 -13.31 0.10 -6.65
C TRP A 12 -12.67 1.26 -7.41
N ALA A 13 -13.42 2.31 -7.74
CA ALA A 13 -12.91 3.48 -8.45
C ALA A 13 -11.97 4.30 -7.54
N ALA A 14 -12.42 4.59 -6.31
CA ALA A 14 -11.62 5.31 -5.32
C ALA A 14 -10.37 4.55 -4.87
N LEU A 15 -10.37 3.21 -5.01
CA LEU A 15 -9.20 2.37 -4.78
C LEU A 15 -8.21 2.43 -5.95
N ALA A 16 -8.72 2.41 -7.19
CA ALA A 16 -7.88 2.48 -8.38
C ALA A 16 -7.11 3.81 -8.52
N GLU A 17 -7.68 4.91 -8.02
CA GLU A 17 -7.02 6.23 -8.02
C GLU A 17 -5.83 6.33 -7.06
N ARG A 18 -5.89 5.61 -5.92
CA ARG A 18 -4.86 5.68 -4.88
C ARG A 18 -3.71 4.68 -5.07
N VAL A 19 -3.88 3.73 -6.00
CA VAL A 19 -2.92 2.64 -6.20
C VAL A 19 -1.81 3.09 -7.16
N PRO A 20 -0.53 2.92 -6.78
CA PRO A 20 0.62 3.17 -7.66
C PRO A 20 0.51 2.39 -8.97
N ALA A 21 1.09 2.92 -10.07
CA ALA A 21 0.98 2.32 -11.40
C ALA A 21 1.39 0.83 -11.43
N GLU A 22 2.47 0.49 -10.74
CA GLU A 22 3.00 -0.88 -10.62
C GLU A 22 2.00 -1.86 -9.98
N GLN A 23 1.14 -1.39 -9.08
CA GLN A 23 0.23 -2.23 -8.30
C GLN A 23 -1.16 -2.35 -8.93
N LYS A 24 -1.44 -1.61 -10.02
CA LYS A 24 -2.75 -1.65 -10.71
C LYS A 24 -3.09 -3.03 -11.23
N ALA A 25 -2.09 -3.79 -11.70
CA ALA A 25 -2.28 -5.16 -12.16
C ALA A 25 -2.75 -6.10 -11.03
N HIS A 26 -2.16 -5.95 -9.83
CA HIS A 26 -2.56 -6.72 -8.65
C HIS A 26 -3.97 -6.37 -8.18
N LEU A 27 -4.32 -5.08 -8.19
CA LEU A 27 -5.68 -4.63 -7.87
C LEU A 27 -6.72 -5.19 -8.85
N ALA A 28 -6.42 -5.17 -10.16
CA ALA A 28 -7.30 -5.72 -11.18
C ALA A 28 -7.50 -7.23 -10.97
N ALA A 29 -6.43 -7.98 -10.69
CA ALA A 29 -6.52 -9.41 -10.38
C ALA A 29 -7.35 -9.69 -9.12
N PHE A 30 -7.18 -8.88 -8.07
CA PHE A 30 -7.96 -8.99 -6.83
C PHE A 30 -9.46 -8.71 -7.06
N LYS A 31 -9.77 -7.65 -7.81
CA LYS A 31 -11.15 -7.31 -8.19
C LYS A 31 -11.82 -8.47 -8.93
N ILE A 32 -11.15 -9.05 -9.93
CA ILE A 32 -11.68 -10.20 -10.69
C ILE A 32 -11.99 -11.38 -9.75
N LYS A 33 -11.11 -11.70 -8.80
CA LYS A 33 -11.35 -12.77 -7.82
C LYS A 33 -12.54 -12.47 -6.92
N SER A 34 -12.66 -11.23 -6.44
CA SER A 34 -13.77 -10.77 -5.61
C SER A 34 -15.12 -10.85 -6.36
N ASP A 35 -15.17 -10.33 -7.59
CA ASP A 35 -16.37 -10.35 -8.42
C ASP A 35 -16.78 -11.78 -8.80
N ASN A 36 -15.82 -12.65 -9.14
CA ASN A 36 -16.09 -14.06 -9.43
C ASN A 36 -16.65 -14.79 -8.20
N TYR A 37 -16.13 -14.50 -7.01
CA TYR A 37 -16.64 -15.07 -5.77
C TYR A 37 -18.07 -14.59 -5.50
N LEU A 38 -18.33 -13.29 -5.64
CA LEU A 38 -19.67 -12.71 -5.46
C LEU A 38 -20.68 -13.32 -6.44
N ARG A 39 -20.31 -13.50 -7.72
CA ARG A 39 -21.16 -14.19 -8.71
C ARG A 39 -21.49 -15.63 -8.29
N ARG A 40 -20.52 -16.38 -7.77
CA ARG A 40 -20.76 -17.76 -7.27
C ARG A 40 -21.68 -17.77 -6.05
N VAL A 41 -21.52 -16.82 -5.14
CA VAL A 41 -22.39 -16.68 -3.96
C VAL A 41 -23.82 -16.31 -4.36
N LEU A 42 -24.01 -15.50 -5.40
CA LEU A 42 -25.35 -15.16 -5.92
C LEU A 42 -25.99 -16.30 -6.71
N ALA A 43 -25.21 -17.06 -7.48
CA ALA A 43 -25.70 -18.20 -8.26
C ALA A 43 -26.21 -19.36 -7.39
N ASN A 44 -25.65 -19.53 -6.18
CA ASN A 44 -26.08 -20.57 -5.25
C ASN A 44 -27.29 -20.12 -4.41
N PRO A 45 -28.39 -20.90 -4.39
CA PRO A 45 -29.52 -20.64 -3.51
C PRO A 45 -29.13 -20.65 -2.02
N PRO A 46 -29.79 -19.84 -1.17
CA PRO A 46 -29.51 -19.77 0.28
C PRO A 46 -29.94 -21.04 1.03
N GLU A 47 -30.93 -21.75 0.50
CA GLU A 47 -31.44 -23.00 1.05
C GLU A 47 -31.18 -24.12 0.05
N PRO A 48 -30.84 -25.34 0.51
CA PRO A 48 -30.81 -26.50 -0.37
C PRO A 48 -32.19 -26.68 -1.02
N PRO A 49 -32.25 -27.13 -2.29
CA PRO A 49 -33.53 -27.37 -2.96
C PRO A 49 -34.44 -28.26 -2.11
N LYS A 50 -35.69 -27.83 -1.91
CA LYS A 50 -36.68 -28.60 -1.13
C LYS A 50 -36.98 -29.91 -1.87
N ILE A 51 -36.68 -31.04 -1.23
CA ILE A 51 -36.99 -32.37 -1.76
C ILE A 51 -38.49 -32.60 -1.64
N ASN A 52 -39.15 -32.96 -2.74
CA ASN A 52 -40.56 -33.32 -2.72
C ASN A 52 -40.75 -34.79 -2.28
N TRP A 53 -40.78 -35.01 -0.97
CA TRP A 53 -40.93 -36.34 -0.38
C TRP A 53 -42.25 -37.05 -0.72
N ALA A 54 -43.31 -36.31 -1.11
CA ALA A 54 -44.61 -36.88 -1.43
C ALA A 54 -44.58 -37.73 -2.72
N VAL A 55 -43.82 -37.30 -3.73
CA VAL A 55 -43.62 -38.05 -4.99
C VAL A 55 -42.85 -39.35 -4.70
N TYR A 56 -41.84 -39.29 -3.83
CA TYR A 56 -41.04 -40.48 -3.47
C TYR A 56 -41.83 -41.48 -2.62
N LYS A 57 -42.73 -41.03 -1.75
CA LYS A 57 -43.63 -41.93 -1.00
C LYS A 57 -44.61 -42.69 -1.89
N GLN A 58 -44.98 -42.14 -3.05
CA GLN A 58 -45.85 -42.81 -4.02
C GLN A 58 -45.11 -43.79 -4.94
N ALA A 59 -43.85 -43.49 -5.28
CA ALA A 59 -43.05 -44.31 -6.20
C ALA A 59 -42.28 -45.46 -5.51
N VAL A 60 -41.98 -45.34 -4.21
CA VAL A 60 -41.19 -46.34 -3.48
C VAL A 60 -42.11 -47.40 -2.86
N PRO A 61 -41.97 -48.70 -3.23
CA PRO A 61 -42.85 -49.77 -2.73
C PRO A 61 -42.59 -50.17 -1.27
N ILE A 62 -41.47 -49.74 -0.69
CA ILE A 62 -41.05 -50.12 0.66
C ILE A 62 -41.60 -49.11 1.69
N PRO A 63 -42.58 -49.49 2.52
CA PRO A 63 -43.13 -48.61 3.53
C PRO A 63 -42.07 -48.26 4.59
N GLY A 64 -41.97 -46.97 4.94
CA GLY A 64 -41.09 -46.47 6.01
C GLY A 64 -39.66 -46.10 5.61
N MET A 65 -39.17 -46.50 4.42
CA MET A 65 -37.82 -46.14 3.94
C MET A 65 -37.71 -44.64 3.62
N VAL A 66 -38.75 -44.04 3.01
CA VAL A 66 -38.75 -42.61 2.68
C VAL A 66 -38.82 -41.75 3.95
N ASP A 67 -39.51 -42.21 5.00
CA ASP A 67 -39.59 -41.51 6.29
C ASP A 67 -38.27 -41.53 7.07
N THR A 68 -37.48 -42.61 6.99
CA THR A 68 -36.15 -42.65 7.62
C THR A 68 -35.16 -41.72 6.91
N PHE A 69 -35.18 -41.64 5.57
CA PHE A 69 -34.36 -40.69 4.82
C PHE A 69 -34.76 -39.24 5.04
N GLN A 70 -36.06 -38.95 5.13
CA GLN A 70 -36.52 -37.60 5.46
C GLN A 70 -35.97 -37.17 6.83
N LYS A 71 -36.08 -38.03 7.86
CA LYS A 71 -35.55 -37.75 9.20
C LYS A 71 -34.03 -37.54 9.21
N GLN A 72 -33.28 -38.37 8.49
CA GLN A 72 -31.82 -38.24 8.41
C GLN A 72 -31.39 -36.99 7.65
N TYR A 73 -32.11 -36.61 6.60
CA TYR A 73 -31.84 -35.39 5.82
C TYR A 73 -32.11 -34.12 6.63
N GLU A 74 -33.23 -34.08 7.37
CA GLU A 74 -33.56 -32.96 8.26
C GLU A 74 -32.62 -32.86 9.47
N ALA A 75 -32.06 -33.99 9.93
CA ALA A 75 -31.07 -34.03 11.00
C ALA A 75 -29.66 -33.58 10.55
N LEU A 76 -29.37 -33.64 9.25
CA LEU A 76 -28.08 -33.24 8.69
C LEU A 76 -27.94 -31.71 8.70
N LYS A 77 -27.24 -31.18 9.70
CA LYS A 77 -26.80 -29.78 9.72
C LYS A 77 -25.42 -29.67 9.09
N ILE A 78 -25.30 -28.95 7.98
CA ILE A 78 -24.00 -28.66 7.36
C ILE A 78 -23.31 -27.59 8.22
N PRO A 79 -22.16 -27.88 8.86
CA PRO A 79 -21.44 -26.90 9.66
C PRO A 79 -20.90 -25.79 8.77
N TYR A 80 -21.05 -24.55 9.22
CA TYR A 80 -20.44 -23.40 8.56
C TYR A 80 -18.92 -23.46 8.75
N PRO A 81 -18.10 -23.12 7.74
CA PRO A 81 -16.65 -23.10 7.89
C PRO A 81 -16.23 -22.14 9.02
N ALA A 82 -15.28 -22.57 9.85
CA ALA A 82 -14.70 -21.71 10.87
C ALA A 82 -13.90 -20.57 10.23
N ASP A 83 -14.02 -19.37 10.79
CA ASP A 83 -13.24 -18.21 10.34
C ASP A 83 -11.83 -18.27 10.94
N THR A 84 -10.84 -18.48 10.09
CA THR A 84 -9.41 -18.53 10.45
C THR A 84 -8.64 -17.31 9.95
N GLN A 85 -9.27 -16.47 9.12
CA GLN A 85 -8.55 -15.45 8.34
C GLN A 85 -8.71 -14.06 8.92
N THR A 86 -9.80 -13.78 9.65
CA THR A 86 -10.03 -12.45 10.25
C THR A 86 -8.91 -12.02 11.19
N ALA A 87 -8.34 -12.94 11.98
CA ALA A 87 -7.21 -12.62 12.87
C ALA A 87 -5.92 -12.24 12.10
N LEU A 88 -5.69 -12.85 10.94
CA LEU A 88 -4.53 -12.53 10.10
C LEU A 88 -4.70 -11.20 9.36
N VAL A 89 -5.93 -10.87 8.94
CA VAL A 89 -6.22 -9.56 8.32
C VAL A 89 -6.04 -8.44 9.34
N GLU A 90 -6.48 -8.63 10.58
CA GLU A 90 -6.34 -7.63 11.63
C GLU A 90 -4.86 -7.40 12.01
N SER A 91 -4.04 -8.45 12.04
CA SER A 91 -2.60 -8.29 12.31
C SER A 91 -1.89 -7.53 11.19
N GLN A 92 -2.20 -7.82 9.92
CA GLN A 92 -1.69 -7.07 8.78
C GLN A 92 -2.14 -5.61 8.80
N TRP A 93 -3.40 -5.35 9.17
CA TRP A 93 -3.93 -3.99 9.30
C TRP A 93 -3.16 -3.18 10.33
N ASN A 94 -2.88 -3.76 11.50
CA ASN A 94 -2.11 -3.08 12.55
C ASN A 94 -0.66 -2.79 12.13
N GLN A 95 -0.01 -3.69 11.38
CA GLN A 95 1.34 -3.46 10.84
C GLN A 95 1.35 -2.28 9.86
N VAL A 96 0.39 -2.25 8.94
CA VAL A 96 0.27 -1.17 7.94
C VAL A 96 -0.08 0.16 8.61
N LYS A 97 -0.95 0.16 9.62
CA LYS A 97 -1.31 1.36 10.37
C LYS A 97 -0.09 2.02 11.01
N ASN A 98 0.76 1.25 11.66
CA ASN A 98 1.98 1.79 12.27
C ASN A 98 2.92 2.42 11.22
N ALA A 99 3.05 1.80 10.04
CA ALA A 99 3.83 2.36 8.95
C ALA A 99 3.22 3.65 8.39
N ILE A 100 1.88 3.73 8.30
CA ILE A 100 1.17 4.95 7.89
C ILE A 100 1.40 6.08 8.91
N ASP A 101 1.28 5.79 10.20
CA ASP A 101 1.45 6.79 11.26
C ASP A 101 2.89 7.34 11.26
N ALA A 102 3.89 6.47 11.07
CA ALA A 102 5.29 6.88 10.91
C ALA A 102 5.50 7.75 9.66
N PHE A 103 4.93 7.36 8.52
CA PHE A 103 5.01 8.14 7.28
C PHE A 103 4.37 9.52 7.40
N ILE A 104 3.23 9.63 8.10
CA ILE A 104 2.58 10.92 8.37
C ILE A 104 3.49 11.82 9.21
N GLN A 105 4.13 11.26 10.25
CA GLN A 105 5.05 12.02 11.10
C GLN A 105 6.26 12.53 10.32
N GLU A 106 6.90 11.67 9.53
CA GLU A 106 8.04 12.04 8.69
C GLU A 106 7.65 13.09 7.64
N SER A 107 6.52 12.88 6.95
CA SER A 107 6.03 13.84 5.95
C SER A 107 5.73 15.21 6.55
N ASN A 108 5.10 15.27 7.73
CA ASN A 108 4.86 16.54 8.42
C ASN A 108 6.17 17.23 8.86
N ALA A 109 7.18 16.47 9.29
CA ALA A 109 8.49 17.01 9.63
C ALA A 109 9.18 17.61 8.38
N ASN A 110 9.13 16.92 7.25
CA ASN A 110 9.66 17.39 5.97
C ASN A 110 8.90 18.63 5.46
N ILE A 111 7.57 18.66 5.58
CA ILE A 111 6.78 19.85 5.23
C ILE A 111 7.24 21.05 6.08
N ALA A 112 7.49 20.85 7.37
CA ALA A 112 7.95 21.92 8.26
C ALA A 112 9.38 22.39 7.90
N SER A 113 10.30 21.51 7.50
CA SER A 113 11.63 21.92 7.03
C SER A 113 11.55 22.70 5.72
N TYR A 114 10.80 22.18 4.73
CA TYR A 114 10.63 22.86 3.44
C TYR A 114 9.92 24.21 3.58
N GLN A 115 8.96 24.35 4.50
CA GLN A 115 8.35 25.65 4.78
C GLN A 115 9.34 26.66 5.34
N LYS A 116 10.27 26.22 6.20
CA LYS A 116 11.36 27.09 6.71
C LYS A 116 12.28 27.52 5.58
N GLU A 117 12.69 26.60 4.72
CA GLU A 117 13.53 26.89 3.56
C GLU A 117 12.83 27.87 2.59
N ILE A 118 11.57 27.63 2.26
CA ILE A 118 10.78 28.55 1.40
C ILE A 118 10.70 29.94 2.02
N ASN A 119 10.51 30.05 3.34
CA ASN A 119 10.46 31.34 4.01
C ASN A 119 11.83 32.03 4.04
N ALA A 120 12.91 31.28 4.23
CA ALA A 120 14.27 31.80 4.13
C ALA A 120 14.54 32.33 2.71
N THR A 121 14.22 31.54 1.68
CA THR A 121 14.39 31.95 0.28
C THR A 121 13.55 33.17 -0.10
N LYS A 122 12.34 33.30 0.45
CA LYS A 122 11.50 34.50 0.25
C LYS A 122 12.01 35.73 0.98
N ALA A 123 12.73 35.55 2.08
CA ALA A 123 13.33 36.65 2.84
C ALA A 123 14.63 37.16 2.20
N LEU A 124 15.25 36.38 1.31
CA LEU A 124 16.41 36.82 0.54
C LEU A 124 16.05 37.97 -0.39
N LEU A 125 16.97 38.92 -0.51
CA LEU A 125 16.87 39.98 -1.50
C LEU A 125 16.91 39.36 -2.91
N PRO A 126 16.20 39.92 -3.90
CA PRO A 126 16.36 39.49 -5.28
C PRO A 126 17.83 39.51 -5.69
N TYR A 127 18.27 38.45 -6.38
CA TYR A 127 19.67 38.27 -6.77
C TYR A 127 20.25 39.45 -7.55
N ASP A 128 19.43 40.16 -8.34
CA ASP A 128 19.86 41.36 -9.10
C ASP A 128 20.26 42.56 -8.22
N GLN A 129 19.84 42.57 -6.95
CA GLN A 129 20.10 43.64 -5.99
C GLN A 129 21.01 43.20 -4.83
N MET A 130 21.38 41.92 -4.79
CA MET A 130 22.17 41.34 -3.72
C MET A 130 23.66 41.66 -3.91
N THR A 131 24.29 42.20 -2.87
CA THR A 131 25.74 42.43 -2.88
C THR A 131 26.49 41.13 -2.53
N MET A 132 27.80 41.08 -2.80
CA MET A 132 28.60 39.89 -2.49
C MET A 132 28.72 39.68 -0.97
N GLU A 133 28.67 40.77 -0.20
CA GLU A 133 28.61 40.77 1.26
C GLU A 133 27.29 40.19 1.77
N ASP A 134 26.16 40.61 1.21
CA ASP A 134 24.84 40.03 1.55
C ASP A 134 24.76 38.54 1.20
N PHE A 135 25.38 38.14 0.08
CA PHE A 135 25.47 36.73 -0.32
C PHE A 135 26.30 35.91 0.66
N TYR A 136 27.40 36.47 1.18
CA TYR A 136 28.22 35.83 2.20
C TYR A 136 27.44 35.60 3.51
N ASP A 137 26.61 36.56 3.92
CA ASP A 137 25.77 36.42 5.12
C ASP A 137 24.61 35.42 4.91
N ALA A 138 24.02 35.39 3.71
CA ALA A 138 22.92 34.49 3.36
C ALA A 138 23.37 33.03 3.11
N HIS A 139 24.52 32.84 2.47
CA HIS A 139 25.04 31.55 2.00
C HIS A 139 26.53 31.38 2.36
N PRO A 140 26.87 31.34 3.67
CA PRO A 140 28.26 31.27 4.13
C PRO A 140 28.98 29.96 3.75
N ASP A 141 28.23 28.94 3.36
CA ASP A 141 28.73 27.67 2.87
C ASP A 141 29.20 27.72 1.40
N LEU A 142 28.54 28.55 0.58
CA LEU A 142 28.82 28.72 -0.85
C LEU A 142 29.69 29.95 -1.15
N ALA A 143 29.69 30.93 -0.26
CA ALA A 143 30.44 32.16 -0.45
C ALA A 143 31.96 31.94 -0.38
N LEU A 144 32.69 32.72 -1.18
CA LEU A 144 34.15 32.71 -1.18
C LEU A 144 34.66 33.37 0.10
N ASP A 145 35.32 32.58 0.97
CA ASP A 145 35.96 33.08 2.19
C ASP A 145 37.48 32.78 2.16
N PRO A 146 38.31 33.67 1.62
CA PRO A 146 39.76 33.48 1.56
C PRO A 146 40.44 33.33 2.93
N ILE A 147 39.76 33.73 4.03
CA ILE A 147 40.33 33.73 5.38
C ILE A 147 40.01 32.42 6.09
N LYS A 148 38.75 31.96 6.06
CA LYS A 148 38.32 30.75 6.77
C LYS A 148 38.30 29.50 5.88
N LYS A 149 38.10 29.64 4.57
CA LYS A 149 38.02 28.55 3.58
C LYS A 149 38.78 28.93 2.30
N PRO A 150 40.11 28.94 2.33
CA PRO A 150 40.91 29.27 1.15
C PRO A 150 40.69 28.22 0.06
N THR A 151 40.12 28.64 -1.07
CA THR A 151 39.93 27.82 -2.27
C THR A 151 40.87 28.28 -3.37
N PHE A 152 41.29 27.34 -4.23
CA PHE A 152 42.17 27.63 -5.36
C PHE A 152 41.37 28.16 -6.54
N TRP A 153 41.88 29.20 -7.22
CA TRP A 153 41.28 29.73 -8.46
C TRP A 153 41.26 28.64 -9.53
N PRO A 154 40.16 28.39 -10.26
CA PRO A 154 38.96 29.22 -10.49
C PRO A 154 37.80 29.01 -9.50
N HIS A 155 38.08 28.51 -8.29
CA HIS A 155 37.11 28.29 -7.21
C HIS A 155 35.94 27.37 -7.58
N THR A 156 36.09 26.61 -8.67
CA THR A 156 35.18 25.54 -9.04
C THR A 156 35.40 24.36 -8.09
N PRO A 157 34.34 23.65 -7.68
CA PRO A 157 34.47 22.47 -6.82
C PRO A 157 35.49 21.49 -7.38
N GLU A 158 35.47 21.22 -8.69
CA GLU A 158 36.32 20.24 -9.40
C GLU A 158 37.83 20.49 -9.27
N GLU A 159 38.23 21.75 -9.11
CA GLU A 159 39.64 22.16 -9.07
C GLU A 159 40.15 22.32 -7.63
N GLN A 160 39.31 22.03 -6.62
CA GLN A 160 39.73 22.02 -5.23
C GLN A 160 40.39 20.69 -4.87
N LEU A 161 41.40 20.74 -3.99
CA LEU A 161 42.17 19.56 -3.58
C LEU A 161 41.32 18.52 -2.83
N ASP A 162 40.24 18.96 -2.20
CA ASP A 162 39.28 18.16 -1.43
C ASP A 162 38.05 17.74 -2.27
N TYR A 163 38.04 18.01 -3.57
CA TYR A 163 36.97 17.58 -4.45
C TYR A 163 36.89 16.06 -4.51
N VAL A 164 35.71 15.53 -4.19
CA VAL A 164 35.40 14.14 -4.47
C VAL A 164 34.27 14.09 -5.48
N ASP A 165 34.58 13.47 -6.61
CA ASP A 165 33.65 13.26 -7.70
C ASP A 165 32.39 12.52 -7.20
N PRO A 166 31.20 13.15 -7.25
CA PRO A 166 29.97 12.57 -6.72
C PRO A 166 29.59 11.27 -7.46
N GLU A 167 30.01 11.08 -8.71
CA GLU A 167 29.76 9.85 -9.47
C GLU A 167 30.63 8.67 -8.99
N LYS A 168 31.84 8.95 -8.48
CA LYS A 168 32.74 7.92 -7.92
C LYS A 168 32.34 7.50 -6.51
N GLN A 169 31.69 8.36 -5.73
CA GLN A 169 31.16 8.00 -4.42
C GLN A 169 29.90 7.12 -4.50
N ALA A 170 29.13 7.21 -5.59
CA ALA A 170 27.88 6.47 -5.76
C ALA A 170 28.04 5.02 -6.29
N GLN A 171 29.24 4.60 -6.69
CA GLN A 171 29.50 3.21 -7.08
C GLN A 171 29.95 2.38 -5.86
N PRO A 172 29.12 1.47 -5.33
CA PRO A 172 29.61 0.49 -4.38
C PRO A 172 30.64 -0.39 -5.10
N THR A 173 31.80 -0.56 -4.47
CA THR A 173 32.93 -1.37 -4.93
C THR A 173 32.52 -2.80 -5.27
N THR A 174 32.14 -3.06 -6.52
CA THR A 174 31.97 -4.39 -7.11
C THR A 174 33.23 -4.79 -7.88
N ALA A 175 34.36 -4.97 -7.20
CA ALA A 175 35.50 -5.69 -7.79
C ALA A 175 36.57 -6.06 -6.76
N ALA A 176 36.47 -7.26 -6.17
CA ALA A 176 37.63 -8.04 -5.73
C ALA A 176 37.23 -9.49 -5.38
N ALA A 177 36.83 -10.27 -6.39
CA ALA A 177 36.80 -11.73 -6.31
C ALA A 177 36.98 -12.35 -7.70
N ALA A 178 38.18 -12.21 -8.26
CA ALA A 178 38.71 -13.08 -9.32
C ALA A 178 40.19 -12.77 -9.54
N HIS A 179 41.07 -13.55 -8.92
CA HIS A 179 42.07 -14.39 -9.59
C HIS A 179 42.95 -15.10 -8.56
#